data_AF-A0A2E5XWM8-F1
#
_entry.id   AF-A0A2E5XWM8-F1
#
_cell.length_a   1.000
_cell.length_b   1.000
_cell.length_c   1.000
_cell.angle_alpha   90.00
_cell.angle_beta   90.00
_cell.angle_gamma   90.00
#
_symmetry.space_group_name_H-M   'P 1'
#
loop_
_entity.id
_entity.type
_entity.pdbx_description
1 polymer ?
#
loop_
_entity_poly.entity_id
_entity_poly.type
_entity_poly.pdbx_seq_one_letter_code
_entity_poly.pdbx_strand_id
1 'polypeptide(L)'
;MRVFLCLILIGLFSCGKIVKQEKIEMNWRRFDIDLPKGIEIYEGINYEIPLRSWAAVIDLNNPKIKIKILSSSDFDRRETPQQYLNNSINSRLILNGGFFINNQNPSKHVGLLKVAGFLEEGASPSVYRDGLRYFINRGAFGIMKNGSVDISWCSTKNDSLFIWDKPINNRPGHPFDSLSFKESEYWNPYYALHAGPVLINKGKIDVTVEEEVFFNTPVAGVQPRSAIGFTKNNKVVMMVVDGRQQISRGVYLEELAILMEQFECIEALNLDGGGSSAIVADGRLINKPSGRSSQREIRSAIGVFYHN
;
A
#
# COMPACT_ATOMS: atom_id res chain seq x y z
N MET A 1 63.27 7.14 0.36
CA MET A 1 62.03 6.68 -0.30
C MET A 1 61.14 6.04 0.76
N ARG A 2 60.10 6.73 1.24
CA ARG A 2 59.18 6.20 2.28
C ARG A 2 58.05 5.44 1.59
N VAL A 3 57.95 4.14 1.83
CA VAL A 3 56.88 3.28 1.31
C VAL A 3 55.67 3.44 2.23
N PHE A 4 54.57 3.97 1.71
CA PHE A 4 53.27 3.99 2.39
C PHE A 4 52.64 2.60 2.29
N LEU A 5 52.50 1.93 3.44
CA LEU A 5 51.77 0.67 3.56
C LEU A 5 50.27 1.00 3.56
N CYS A 6 49.61 0.84 2.42
CA CYS A 6 48.17 1.01 2.29
C CYS A 6 47.48 -0.27 2.79
N LEU A 7 46.98 -0.25 4.03
CA LEU A 7 46.13 -1.31 4.57
C LEU A 7 44.76 -1.25 3.87
N ILE A 8 44.58 -2.10 2.87
CA ILE A 8 43.28 -2.33 2.23
C ILE A 8 42.44 -3.14 3.22
N LEU A 9 41.52 -2.46 3.90
CA LEU A 9 40.48 -3.09 4.69
C LEU A 9 39.48 -3.74 3.72
N ILE A 10 39.68 -5.02 3.41
CA ILE A 10 38.73 -5.82 2.63
C ILE A 10 37.51 -6.05 3.53
N GLY A 11 36.52 -5.16 3.43
CA GLY A 11 35.21 -5.38 4.02
C GLY A 11 34.57 -6.60 3.38
N LEU A 12 34.56 -7.73 4.10
CA LEU A 12 33.75 -8.89 3.76
C LEU A 12 32.27 -8.49 3.89
N PHE A 13 31.69 -7.96 2.82
CA PHE A 13 30.24 -7.90 2.69
C PHE A 13 29.74 -9.34 2.55
N SER A 14 29.40 -9.95 3.69
CA SER A 14 28.60 -11.16 3.70
C SER A 14 27.27 -10.81 3.06
N CYS A 15 27.13 -11.11 1.77
CA CYS A 15 25.86 -11.08 1.05
C CYS A 15 25.05 -12.29 1.52
N GLY A 16 24.65 -12.29 2.79
CA GLY A 16 23.76 -13.30 3.34
C GLY A 16 22.44 -13.24 2.59
N LYS A 17 21.88 -14.41 2.23
CA LYS A 17 20.52 -14.47 1.69
C LYS A 17 19.57 -13.86 2.71
N ILE A 18 18.77 -12.88 2.31
CA ILE A 18 17.70 -12.37 3.18
C ILE A 18 16.69 -13.51 3.36
N VAL A 19 16.52 -13.95 4.61
CA VAL A 19 15.57 -15.02 4.97
C VAL A 19 14.26 -14.37 5.39
N LYS A 20 13.16 -14.86 4.82
CA LYS A 20 11.80 -14.46 5.21
C LYS A 20 11.52 -14.87 6.66
N GLN A 21 10.95 -13.97 7.44
CA GLN A 21 10.66 -14.21 8.85
C GLN A 21 9.21 -14.67 9.06
N GLU A 22 9.01 -15.62 9.97
CA GLU A 22 7.67 -16.10 10.37
C GLU A 22 7.10 -15.31 11.56
N LYS A 23 7.97 -14.60 12.29
CA LYS A 23 7.62 -13.70 13.39
C LYS A 23 8.57 -12.49 13.35
N ILE A 24 8.04 -11.31 13.62
CA ILE A 24 8.84 -10.08 13.70
C ILE A 24 8.51 -9.36 15.00
N GLU A 25 9.49 -9.19 15.88
CA GLU A 25 9.28 -8.43 17.11
C GLU A 25 9.69 -6.97 16.89
N MET A 26 8.70 -6.13 16.60
CA MET A 26 8.92 -4.69 16.43
C MET A 26 8.81 -4.00 17.79
N ASN A 27 9.77 -3.13 18.09
CA ASN A 27 9.65 -2.22 19.22
C ASN A 27 8.82 -1.00 18.79
N TRP A 28 7.50 -1.09 18.96
CA TRP A 28 6.57 0.00 18.65
C TRP A 28 6.49 1.01 19.79
N ARG A 29 6.62 2.29 19.43
CA ARG A 29 6.38 3.42 20.33
C ARG A 29 5.51 4.46 19.65
N ARG A 30 4.72 5.20 20.44
CA ARG A 30 3.97 6.34 19.90
C ARG A 30 4.96 7.38 19.34
N PHE A 31 4.71 7.81 18.11
CA PHE A 31 5.48 8.85 17.44
C PHE A 31 5.04 10.22 17.95
N ASP A 32 6.01 11.07 18.29
CA ASP A 32 5.76 12.40 18.86
C ASP A 32 5.33 13.38 17.78
N ILE A 33 4.01 13.47 17.60
CA ILE A 33 3.33 14.41 16.72
C ILE A 33 1.95 14.74 17.31
N ASP A 34 1.62 16.03 17.33
CA ASP A 34 0.34 16.51 17.85
C ASP A 34 -0.74 16.38 16.76
N LEU A 35 -1.45 15.25 16.78
CA LEU A 35 -2.56 14.97 15.86
C LEU A 35 -3.89 14.98 16.61
N PRO A 36 -5.01 15.32 15.92
CA PRO A 36 -6.33 15.29 16.53
C PRO A 36 -6.70 13.94 17.13
N LYS A 37 -7.54 13.95 18.17
CA LYS A 37 -8.03 12.74 18.84
C LYS A 37 -8.62 11.75 17.83
N GLY A 38 -8.18 10.49 17.94
CA GLY A 38 -8.58 9.40 17.03
C GLY A 38 -7.60 9.18 15.87
N ILE A 39 -6.51 9.95 15.79
CA ILE A 39 -5.39 9.70 14.88
C ILE A 39 -4.13 9.53 15.71
N GLU A 40 -3.54 8.34 15.70
CA GLU A 40 -2.30 8.03 16.40
C GLU A 40 -1.28 7.48 15.42
N ILE A 41 -0.01 7.83 15.59
CA ILE A 41 1.09 7.28 14.78
C ILE A 41 2.04 6.56 15.71
N TYR A 42 2.48 5.38 15.29
CA TYR A 42 3.48 4.56 15.95
C TYR A 42 4.71 4.46 15.05
N GLU A 43 5.89 4.55 15.65
CA GLU A 43 7.17 4.20 15.01
C GLU A 43 7.64 2.86 15.57
N GLY A 44 8.02 1.95 14.69
CA GLY A 44 8.53 0.63 15.02
C GLY A 44 9.95 0.45 14.53
N ILE A 45 10.81 -0.13 15.36
CA ILE A 45 12.19 -0.47 15.01
C ILE A 45 12.47 -1.93 15.40
N ASN A 46 13.16 -2.65 14.53
CA ASN A 46 13.80 -3.93 14.85
C ASN A 46 15.28 -3.85 14.43
N TYR A 47 16.19 -4.16 15.37
CA TYR A 47 17.64 -4.10 15.16
C TYR A 47 18.25 -5.46 14.74
N GLU A 48 17.63 -6.58 15.13
CA GLU A 48 18.09 -7.93 14.77
C GLU A 48 17.91 -8.19 13.28
N ILE A 49 16.74 -7.78 12.78
CA ILE A 49 16.39 -7.74 11.38
C ILE A 49 16.15 -6.25 11.10
N PRO A 50 17.15 -5.53 10.53
CA PRO A 50 17.06 -4.08 10.36
C PRO A 50 15.77 -3.67 9.64
N LEU A 51 14.83 -3.12 10.41
CA LEU A 51 13.52 -2.68 9.97
C LEU A 51 13.15 -1.38 10.67
N ARG A 52 12.57 -0.47 9.91
CA ARG A 52 11.95 0.75 10.41
C ARG A 52 10.60 0.95 9.74
N SER A 53 9.56 1.14 10.53
CA SER A 53 8.18 1.21 10.06
C SER A 53 7.39 2.26 10.83
N TRP A 54 6.37 2.81 10.18
CA TRP A 54 5.38 3.67 10.80
C TRP A 54 3.99 3.10 10.55
N ALA A 55 3.13 3.18 11.56
CA ALA A 55 1.73 2.79 11.47
C ALA A 55 0.87 3.90 12.03
N ALA A 56 0.00 4.47 11.20
CA ALA A 56 -1.06 5.35 11.64
C ALA A 56 -2.33 4.55 11.91
N VAL A 57 -2.91 4.72 13.10
CA VAL A 57 -4.15 4.09 13.55
C VAL A 57 -5.22 5.18 13.63
N ILE A 58 -6.29 5.01 12.85
CA ILE A 58 -7.34 6.00 12.63
C ILE A 58 -8.67 5.44 13.12
N ASP A 59 -9.24 6.03 14.15
CA ASP A 59 -10.51 5.64 14.76
C ASP A 59 -11.70 6.27 14.02
N LEU A 60 -12.37 5.48 13.17
CA LEU A 60 -13.53 5.92 12.39
C LEU A 60 -14.81 6.04 13.24
N ASN A 61 -14.78 5.67 14.52
CA ASN A 61 -15.88 5.98 15.43
C ASN A 61 -15.92 7.47 15.79
N ASN A 62 -14.82 8.22 15.57
CA ASN A 62 -14.85 9.67 15.66
C ASN A 62 -15.52 10.27 14.40
N PRO A 63 -16.72 10.87 14.51
CA PRO A 63 -17.46 11.38 13.35
C PRO A 63 -16.75 12.54 12.63
N LYS A 64 -15.79 13.19 13.30
CA LYS A 64 -14.95 14.25 12.74
C LYS A 64 -13.93 13.73 11.74
N ILE A 65 -13.61 12.44 11.80
CA ILE A 65 -12.61 11.82 10.93
C ILE A 65 -13.29 11.28 9.66
N LYS A 66 -12.70 11.57 8.51
CA LYS A 66 -13.06 10.98 7.22
C LYS A 66 -11.81 10.51 6.48
N ILE A 67 -11.92 9.40 5.77
CA ILE A 67 -10.88 8.93 4.85
C ILE A 67 -11.38 9.16 3.43
N LYS A 68 -10.49 9.61 2.55
CA LYS A 68 -10.78 9.81 1.13
C LYS A 68 -9.64 9.26 0.29
N ILE A 69 -9.98 8.78 -0.90
CA ILE A 69 -9.00 8.54 -1.94
C ILE A 69 -8.89 9.81 -2.78
N LEU A 70 -7.67 10.23 -3.03
CA LEU A 70 -7.31 11.42 -3.78
C LEU A 70 -6.69 10.99 -5.10
N SER A 71 -7.00 11.77 -6.13
CA SER A 71 -6.49 11.63 -7.49
C SER A 71 -5.86 12.95 -7.87
N SER A 72 -4.69 12.90 -8.48
CA SER A 72 -3.97 14.11 -8.85
C SER A 72 -4.76 14.96 -9.84
N SER A 73 -4.81 16.26 -9.58
CA SER A 73 -5.43 17.25 -10.47
C SER A 73 -4.43 17.93 -11.43
N ASP A 74 -3.14 17.60 -11.32
CA ASP A 74 -2.09 18.21 -12.14
C ASP A 74 -2.19 17.74 -13.59
N PHE A 75 -1.65 18.56 -14.52
CA PHE A 75 -1.73 18.26 -15.96
C PHE A 75 -1.10 16.91 -16.30
N ASP A 76 -0.01 16.55 -15.63
CA ASP A 76 0.66 15.26 -15.80
C ASP A 76 0.06 14.14 -14.91
N ARG A 77 -0.95 14.47 -14.11
CA ARG A 77 -1.65 13.63 -13.13
C ARG A 77 -0.72 13.01 -12.09
N ARG A 78 0.30 13.73 -11.63
CA ARG A 78 1.14 13.28 -10.52
C ARG A 78 1.39 14.42 -9.53
N GLU A 79 1.37 14.07 -8.25
CA GLU A 79 1.71 14.98 -7.15
C GLU A 79 2.48 14.22 -6.08
N THR A 80 3.37 14.89 -5.36
CA THR A 80 3.97 14.32 -4.14
C THR A 80 2.91 14.20 -3.03
N PRO A 81 3.06 13.27 -2.08
CA PRO A 81 2.23 13.22 -0.87
C PRO A 81 2.11 14.57 -0.13
N GLN A 82 3.18 15.36 -0.11
CA GLN A 82 3.15 16.72 0.45
C GLN A 82 2.25 17.67 -0.35
N GLN A 83 2.29 17.62 -1.69
CA GLN A 83 1.39 18.41 -2.53
C GLN A 83 -0.07 17.99 -2.31
N TYR A 84 -0.36 16.68 -2.26
CA TYR A 84 -1.71 16.19 -1.90
C TYR A 84 -2.19 16.75 -0.56
N LEU A 85 -1.33 16.75 0.47
CA LEU A 85 -1.67 17.31 1.78
C LEU A 85 -1.98 18.82 1.66
N ASN A 86 -1.10 19.57 1.02
CA ASN A 86 -1.22 21.03 0.88
C ASN A 86 -2.47 21.43 0.09
N ASN A 87 -2.84 20.65 -0.93
CA ASN A 87 -3.99 20.89 -1.79
C ASN A 87 -5.31 20.37 -1.17
N SER A 88 -5.23 19.59 -0.10
CA SER A 88 -6.37 18.95 0.55
C SER A 88 -6.69 19.61 1.89
N ILE A 89 -7.59 20.61 1.86
CA ILE A 89 -8.04 21.31 3.08
C ILE A 89 -8.52 20.31 4.15
N ASN A 90 -8.12 20.56 5.40
CA ASN A 90 -8.39 19.71 6.57
C ASN A 90 -7.76 18.31 6.53
N SER A 91 -6.92 17.99 5.54
CA SER A 91 -6.14 16.76 5.58
C SER A 91 -5.06 16.85 6.67
N ARG A 92 -4.96 15.78 7.45
CA ARG A 92 -3.99 15.62 8.55
C ARG A 92 -2.92 14.60 8.22
N LEU A 93 -3.23 13.66 7.32
CA LEU A 93 -2.33 12.59 6.96
C LEU A 93 -2.56 12.18 5.51
N ILE A 94 -1.48 11.93 4.77
CA ILE A 94 -1.47 11.36 3.43
C ILE A 94 -0.57 10.12 3.41
N LEU A 95 -1.11 9.01 2.91
CA LEU A 95 -0.37 7.82 2.51
C LEU A 95 -0.41 7.71 0.97
N ASN A 96 0.64 7.20 0.35
CA ASN A 96 0.59 6.89 -1.08
C ASN A 96 -0.49 5.84 -1.41
N GLY A 97 -1.03 5.89 -2.63
CA GLY A 97 -2.12 5.02 -3.08
C GLY A 97 -1.70 3.83 -3.95
N GLY A 98 -2.50 3.57 -4.98
CA GLY A 98 -2.34 2.45 -5.90
C GLY A 98 -1.25 2.65 -6.95
N PHE A 99 -1.01 1.58 -7.72
CA PHE A 99 0.02 1.54 -8.76
C PHE A 99 -0.30 2.48 -9.93
N PHE A 100 0.72 2.94 -10.65
CA PHE A 100 0.56 3.83 -11.79
C PHE A 100 1.66 3.66 -12.84
N ILE A 101 1.41 4.15 -14.06
CA ILE A 101 2.35 4.11 -15.17
C ILE A 101 3.21 5.38 -15.16
N ASN A 102 4.40 5.30 -14.54
CA ASN A 102 5.27 6.45 -14.36
C ASN A 102 5.82 7.07 -15.66
N ASN A 103 5.97 6.28 -16.72
CA ASN A 103 6.59 6.73 -17.97
C ASN A 103 5.56 7.26 -18.99
N GLN A 104 4.32 7.47 -18.57
CA GLN A 104 3.26 8.03 -19.39
C GLN A 104 2.91 9.45 -18.93
N ASN A 105 2.60 10.35 -19.86
CA ASN A 105 2.14 11.71 -19.57
C ASN A 105 0.87 12.01 -20.39
N PRO A 106 -0.29 12.26 -19.75
CA PRO A 106 -0.52 12.20 -18.31
C PRO A 106 -0.42 10.76 -17.76
N SER A 107 -0.02 10.63 -16.50
CA SER A 107 0.09 9.36 -15.80
C SER A 107 -1.27 8.68 -15.64
N LYS A 108 -1.29 7.35 -15.75
CA LYS A 108 -2.49 6.52 -15.57
C LYS A 108 -2.39 5.64 -14.34
N HIS A 109 -3.51 5.50 -13.64
CA HIS A 109 -3.64 4.53 -12.56
C HIS A 109 -3.69 3.11 -13.15
N VAL A 110 -3.05 2.15 -12.48
CA VAL A 110 -3.08 0.74 -12.91
C VAL A 110 -4.26 0.05 -12.22
N GLY A 111 -5.33 -0.14 -12.98
CA GLY A 111 -6.58 -0.70 -12.48
C GLY A 111 -7.49 0.37 -11.86
N LEU A 112 -8.45 -0.07 -11.05
CA LEU A 112 -9.55 0.74 -10.55
C LEU A 112 -9.05 2.02 -9.86
N LEU A 113 -9.61 3.16 -10.25
CA LEU A 113 -9.58 4.40 -9.47
C LEU A 113 -10.96 5.05 -9.56
N LYS A 114 -11.62 5.18 -8.41
CA LYS A 114 -12.92 5.82 -8.26
C LYS A 114 -12.82 6.89 -7.18
N VAL A 115 -13.16 8.13 -7.51
CA VAL A 115 -13.05 9.27 -6.60
C VAL A 115 -14.38 10.01 -6.54
N ALA A 116 -14.92 10.13 -5.32
CA ALA A 116 -16.18 10.85 -5.06
C ALA A 116 -17.35 10.40 -5.97
N GLY A 117 -17.48 9.09 -6.19
CA GLY A 117 -18.51 8.49 -7.02
C GLY A 117 -18.19 8.44 -8.52
N PHE A 118 -17.15 9.14 -8.98
CA PHE A 118 -16.72 9.15 -10.38
C PHE A 118 -15.67 8.06 -10.65
N LEU A 119 -15.91 7.23 -11.67
CA LEU A 119 -14.96 6.18 -12.10
C LEU A 119 -13.94 6.79 -13.06
N GLU A 120 -12.74 7.08 -12.58
CA GLU A 120 -11.67 7.64 -13.42
C GLU A 120 -10.97 6.57 -14.27
N GLU A 121 -10.73 5.40 -13.69
CA GLU A 121 -10.12 4.26 -14.36
C GLU A 121 -10.83 2.99 -13.91
N GLY A 122 -11.21 2.13 -14.86
CA GLY A 122 -11.78 0.81 -14.57
C GLY A 122 -10.72 -0.18 -14.09
N ALA A 123 -11.15 -1.24 -13.42
CA ALA A 123 -10.29 -2.36 -13.11
C ALA A 123 -9.68 -2.97 -14.38
N SER A 124 -8.41 -3.34 -14.32
CA SER A 124 -7.76 -4.07 -15.41
C SER A 124 -8.41 -5.46 -15.54
N PRO A 125 -8.97 -5.82 -16.70
CA PRO A 125 -9.67 -7.11 -16.84
C PRO A 125 -8.71 -8.30 -16.95
N SER A 126 -7.47 -8.03 -17.39
CA SER A 126 -6.41 -9.02 -17.51
C SER A 126 -5.03 -8.38 -17.41
N VAL A 127 -4.02 -9.20 -17.16
CA VAL A 127 -2.60 -8.82 -17.19
C VAL A 127 -1.84 -9.82 -18.07
N TYR A 128 -0.89 -9.32 -18.87
CA TYR A 128 0.09 -10.18 -19.53
C TYR A 128 1.28 -10.43 -18.62
N ARG A 129 1.66 -11.70 -18.49
CA ARG A 129 2.84 -12.11 -17.74
C ARG A 129 3.47 -13.33 -18.39
N ASP A 130 4.78 -13.28 -18.57
CA ASP A 130 5.59 -14.40 -19.09
C ASP A 130 5.01 -15.00 -20.39
N GLY A 131 4.55 -14.12 -21.29
CA GLY A 131 3.95 -14.49 -22.58
C GLY A 131 2.48 -14.94 -22.54
N LEU A 132 1.89 -15.06 -21.36
CA LEU A 132 0.52 -15.54 -21.15
C LEU A 132 -0.40 -14.41 -20.67
N ARG A 133 -1.69 -14.46 -21.05
CA ARG A 133 -2.72 -13.55 -20.54
C ARG A 133 -3.42 -14.19 -19.35
N TYR A 134 -3.52 -13.45 -18.25
CA TYR A 134 -4.23 -13.85 -17.04
C TYR A 134 -5.42 -12.93 -16.83
N PHE A 135 -6.63 -13.46 -16.79
CA PHE A 135 -7.79 -12.70 -16.33
C PHE A 135 -7.73 -12.53 -14.81
N ILE A 136 -8.11 -11.36 -14.32
CA ILE A 136 -7.94 -11.00 -12.91
C ILE A 136 -9.15 -10.27 -12.34
N ASN A 137 -9.41 -10.55 -11.06
CA ASN A 137 -9.99 -9.64 -10.09
C ASN A 137 -8.91 -9.36 -9.04
N ARG A 138 -8.74 -8.10 -8.66
CA ARG A 138 -7.62 -7.67 -7.78
C ARG A 138 -8.13 -7.00 -6.52
N GLY A 139 -7.31 -7.05 -5.49
CA GLY A 139 -7.56 -6.38 -4.23
C GLY A 139 -7.77 -4.87 -4.45
N ALA A 140 -8.87 -4.38 -3.89
CA ALA A 140 -9.25 -2.98 -3.90
C ALA A 140 -9.55 -2.53 -2.48
N PHE A 141 -9.13 -1.32 -2.13
CA PHE A 141 -9.61 -0.64 -0.92
C PHE A 141 -10.76 0.28 -1.33
N GLY A 142 -11.92 0.10 -0.69
CA GLY A 142 -13.11 0.89 -0.93
C GLY A 142 -13.59 1.62 0.31
N ILE A 143 -14.22 2.77 0.10
CA ILE A 143 -14.88 3.59 1.12
C ILE A 143 -16.29 3.85 0.64
N MET A 144 -17.28 3.37 1.39
CA MET A 144 -18.70 3.55 1.11
C MET A 144 -19.13 4.99 1.42
N LYS A 145 -20.29 5.39 0.91
CA LYS A 145 -20.84 6.75 1.12
C LYS A 145 -21.07 7.09 2.59
N ASN A 146 -21.34 6.09 3.43
CA ASN A 146 -21.49 6.25 4.89
C ASN A 146 -20.13 6.34 5.63
N GLY A 147 -19.01 6.16 4.94
CA GLY A 147 -17.66 6.17 5.52
C GLY A 147 -17.15 4.80 6.00
N SER A 148 -17.95 3.75 5.93
CA SER A 148 -17.46 2.38 6.16
C SER A 148 -16.47 1.97 5.07
N VAL A 149 -15.51 1.13 5.44
CA VAL A 149 -14.43 0.69 4.56
C VAL A 149 -14.54 -0.79 4.25
N ASP A 150 -13.98 -1.19 3.12
CA ASP A 150 -13.99 -2.57 2.66
C ASP A 150 -12.71 -2.88 1.86
N ILE A 151 -12.25 -4.13 1.91
CA ILE A 151 -11.19 -4.67 1.06
C ILE A 151 -11.74 -5.92 0.40
N SER A 152 -11.81 -5.90 -0.93
CA SER A 152 -12.40 -6.98 -1.71
C SER A 152 -11.63 -7.19 -3.00
N TRP A 153 -11.68 -8.41 -3.55
CA TRP A 153 -11.22 -8.67 -4.92
C TRP A 153 -12.28 -8.20 -5.89
N CYS A 154 -11.95 -7.20 -6.71
CA CYS A 154 -12.93 -6.55 -7.56
C CYS A 154 -12.49 -6.46 -9.02
N SER A 155 -13.48 -6.21 -9.86
CA SER A 155 -13.32 -5.97 -11.29
C SER A 155 -14.45 -5.07 -11.78
N THR A 156 -14.34 -4.62 -13.03
CA THR A 156 -15.28 -3.69 -13.65
C THR A 156 -15.89 -4.34 -14.87
N LYS A 157 -17.21 -4.20 -15.01
CA LYS A 157 -17.94 -4.54 -16.23
C LYS A 157 -18.79 -3.35 -16.63
N ASN A 158 -18.46 -2.76 -17.78
CA ASN A 158 -18.96 -1.45 -18.20
C ASN A 158 -18.60 -0.38 -17.14
N ASP A 159 -19.58 0.33 -16.59
CA ASP A 159 -19.37 1.35 -15.53
C ASP A 159 -19.71 0.84 -14.12
N SER A 160 -19.90 -0.47 -13.97
CA SER A 160 -20.29 -1.12 -12.71
C SER A 160 -19.13 -1.91 -12.12
N LEU A 161 -19.00 -1.83 -10.79
CA LEU A 161 -18.01 -2.59 -10.04
C LEU A 161 -18.64 -3.84 -9.44
N PHE A 162 -17.88 -4.92 -9.46
CA PHE A 162 -18.27 -6.20 -8.93
C PHE A 162 -17.16 -6.73 -8.03
N ILE A 163 -17.54 -7.40 -6.96
CA ILE A 163 -16.63 -8.04 -6.00
C ILE A 163 -16.87 -9.55 -5.94
N TRP A 164 -15.84 -10.27 -5.51
CA TRP A 164 -15.88 -11.71 -5.26
C TRP A 164 -15.33 -12.00 -3.88
N ASP A 165 -15.82 -13.09 -3.29
CA ASP A 165 -15.32 -13.63 -2.02
C ASP A 165 -13.84 -14.05 -2.05
N LYS A 166 -13.31 -14.33 -3.25
CA LYS A 166 -11.94 -14.82 -3.50
C LYS A 166 -11.43 -14.35 -4.87
N PRO A 167 -10.11 -14.25 -5.08
CA PRO A 167 -9.57 -13.99 -6.40
C PRO A 167 -9.70 -15.24 -7.28
N ILE A 168 -9.62 -15.04 -8.60
CA ILE A 168 -9.41 -16.14 -9.54
C ILE A 168 -8.13 -16.89 -9.14
N ASN A 169 -8.20 -18.20 -9.15
CA ASN A 169 -7.11 -19.10 -8.75
C ASN A 169 -5.98 -19.21 -9.78
N ASN A 170 -5.48 -18.08 -10.30
CA ASN A 170 -4.36 -18.07 -11.25
C ASN A 170 -3.10 -18.67 -10.62
N ARG A 171 -2.32 -19.39 -11.43
CA ARG A 171 -0.97 -19.89 -11.06
C ARG A 171 0.04 -19.54 -12.15
N PRO A 172 1.33 -19.34 -11.83
CA PRO A 172 2.36 -19.13 -12.84
C PRO A 172 2.35 -20.24 -13.90
N GLY A 173 2.21 -19.87 -15.17
CA GLY A 173 2.12 -20.81 -16.30
C GLY A 173 0.73 -21.42 -16.54
N HIS A 174 -0.23 -21.19 -15.64
CA HIS A 174 -1.58 -21.76 -15.71
C HIS A 174 -2.63 -20.66 -15.50
N PRO A 175 -2.84 -19.77 -16.50
CA PRO A 175 -3.89 -18.75 -16.44
C PRO A 175 -5.27 -19.38 -16.49
N PHE A 176 -6.23 -18.75 -15.81
CA PHE A 176 -7.65 -19.00 -16.07
C PHE A 176 -8.11 -18.24 -17.33
N ASP A 177 -8.95 -18.89 -18.13
CA ASP A 177 -9.37 -18.39 -19.46
C ASP A 177 -10.35 -17.20 -19.42
N SER A 178 -11.01 -16.96 -18.28
CA SER A 178 -11.96 -15.85 -18.14
C SER A 178 -12.28 -15.54 -16.66
N LEU A 179 -12.85 -14.35 -16.41
CA LEU A 179 -13.49 -13.98 -15.15
C LEU A 179 -15.01 -14.13 -15.26
N SER A 180 -15.59 -15.03 -14.46
CA SER A 180 -17.04 -15.22 -14.37
C SER A 180 -17.67 -14.22 -13.41
N PHE A 181 -18.73 -13.54 -13.85
CA PHE A 181 -19.55 -12.62 -13.03
C PHE A 181 -20.77 -13.30 -12.40
N LYS A 182 -20.89 -14.63 -12.48
CA LYS A 182 -22.05 -15.37 -11.92
C LYS A 182 -22.10 -15.34 -10.40
N GLU A 183 -20.93 -15.40 -9.76
CA GLU A 183 -20.75 -15.44 -8.30
C GLU A 183 -20.29 -14.07 -7.76
N SER A 184 -20.42 -13.02 -8.56
CA SER A 184 -19.99 -11.68 -8.18
C SER A 184 -21.14 -10.87 -7.61
N GLU A 185 -20.84 -10.01 -6.65
CA GLU A 185 -21.80 -9.08 -6.07
C GLU A 185 -21.55 -7.65 -6.57
N TYR A 186 -22.61 -6.85 -6.69
CA TYR A 186 -22.46 -5.45 -7.04
C TYR A 186 -21.82 -4.66 -5.89
N TRP A 187 -20.82 -3.85 -6.21
CA TRP A 187 -20.10 -3.03 -5.23
C TRP A 187 -20.21 -1.57 -5.59
N ASN A 188 -20.62 -0.72 -4.65
CA ASN A 188 -20.83 0.72 -4.90
C ASN A 188 -20.08 1.63 -3.93
N PRO A 189 -18.74 1.54 -3.89
CA PRO A 189 -17.92 2.45 -3.11
C PRO A 189 -18.05 3.89 -3.65
N TYR A 190 -18.00 4.86 -2.73
CA TYR A 190 -17.87 6.27 -3.09
C TYR A 190 -16.42 6.62 -3.45
N TYR A 191 -15.45 5.96 -2.82
CA TYR A 191 -14.04 5.98 -3.21
C TYR A 191 -13.53 4.55 -3.35
N ALA A 192 -12.77 4.24 -4.39
CA ALA A 192 -12.06 2.96 -4.46
C ALA A 192 -10.74 3.08 -5.23
N LEU A 193 -9.75 2.29 -4.86
CA LEU A 193 -8.54 2.12 -5.66
C LEU A 193 -8.09 0.66 -5.67
N HIS A 194 -7.58 0.22 -6.82
CA HIS A 194 -6.82 -1.03 -6.92
C HIS A 194 -5.40 -0.85 -6.40
N ALA A 195 -4.93 -1.88 -5.71
CA ALA A 195 -3.53 -2.08 -5.49
C ALA A 195 -3.25 -3.58 -5.48
N GLY A 196 -2.75 -4.12 -4.37
CA GLY A 196 -2.59 -5.54 -4.15
C GLY A 196 -1.13 -5.99 -4.04
N PRO A 197 -0.93 -7.26 -3.66
CA PRO A 197 -1.99 -8.23 -3.35
C PRO A 197 -2.69 -7.97 -2.02
N VAL A 198 -3.83 -8.63 -1.79
CA VAL A 198 -4.41 -8.78 -0.45
C VAL A 198 -3.41 -9.50 0.44
N LEU A 199 -3.35 -9.09 1.71
CA LEU A 199 -2.38 -9.54 2.71
C LEU A 199 -3.05 -10.36 3.81
N ILE A 200 -4.21 -9.89 4.27
CA ILE A 200 -5.02 -10.51 5.32
C ILE A 200 -6.45 -10.53 4.82
N ASN A 201 -7.12 -11.66 4.96
CA ASN A 201 -8.54 -11.83 4.69
C ASN A 201 -9.21 -12.55 5.87
N LYS A 202 -10.37 -12.06 6.32
CA LYS A 202 -11.18 -12.66 7.41
C LYS A 202 -10.34 -12.98 8.66
N GLY A 203 -9.39 -12.09 8.99
CA GLY A 203 -8.50 -12.20 10.15
C GLY A 203 -7.39 -13.24 10.03
N LYS A 204 -7.07 -13.70 8.82
CA LYS A 204 -5.96 -14.63 8.56
C LYS A 204 -5.04 -14.04 7.51
N ILE A 205 -3.74 -14.19 7.69
CA ILE A 205 -2.74 -13.90 6.66
C ILE A 205 -3.04 -14.79 5.44
N ASP A 206 -3.34 -14.15 4.32
CA ASP A 206 -3.75 -14.78 3.04
C ASP A 206 -3.17 -13.94 1.88
N VAL A 207 -1.88 -14.15 1.62
CA VAL A 207 -1.11 -13.32 0.67
C VAL A 207 -1.30 -13.84 -0.76
N THR A 208 -2.16 -13.19 -1.53
CA THR A 208 -2.64 -13.65 -2.84
C THR A 208 -1.78 -13.20 -4.03
N VAL A 209 -0.46 -13.39 -3.92
CA VAL A 209 0.52 -12.98 -4.96
C VAL A 209 0.26 -13.65 -6.31
N GLU A 210 -0.06 -14.95 -6.30
CA GLU A 210 -0.19 -15.73 -7.53
C GLU A 210 -1.53 -15.47 -8.22
N GLU A 211 -2.60 -15.51 -7.44
CA GLU A 211 -3.96 -15.32 -7.86
C GLU A 211 -4.16 -13.95 -8.52
N GLU A 212 -3.51 -12.92 -7.97
CA GLU A 212 -3.53 -11.54 -8.48
C GLU A 212 -2.40 -11.21 -9.47
N VAL A 213 -1.57 -12.20 -9.82
CA VAL A 213 -0.56 -12.13 -10.89
C VAL A 213 0.56 -11.11 -10.58
N PHE A 214 1.01 -11.08 -9.31
CA PHE A 214 2.16 -10.30 -8.85
C PHE A 214 3.48 -11.09 -8.85
N PHE A 215 3.45 -12.40 -9.14
CA PHE A 215 4.65 -13.22 -9.32
C PHE A 215 5.59 -12.67 -10.40
N ASN A 216 6.88 -13.02 -10.33
CA ASN A 216 7.93 -12.57 -11.24
C ASN A 216 8.00 -11.02 -11.40
N THR A 217 7.57 -10.27 -10.39
CA THR A 217 7.76 -8.81 -10.30
C THR A 217 8.67 -8.46 -9.12
N PRO A 218 9.23 -7.24 -9.09
CA PRO A 218 9.82 -6.69 -7.87
C PRO A 218 8.86 -6.64 -6.67
N VAL A 219 7.54 -6.66 -6.89
CA VAL A 219 6.50 -6.67 -5.83
C VAL A 219 6.56 -7.96 -5.01
N ALA A 220 7.10 -9.07 -5.53
CA ALA A 220 7.27 -10.31 -4.75
C ALA A 220 8.54 -10.34 -3.86
N GLY A 221 9.47 -9.39 -4.02
CA GLY A 221 10.74 -9.37 -3.30
C GLY A 221 10.73 -8.56 -1.99
N VAL A 222 11.91 -8.36 -1.38
CA VAL A 222 12.07 -7.43 -0.25
C VAL A 222 12.08 -6.00 -0.77
N GLN A 223 11.15 -5.17 -0.30
CA GLN A 223 11.02 -3.77 -0.74
C GLN A 223 10.58 -2.87 0.40
N PRO A 224 10.77 -1.53 0.28
CA PRO A 224 9.91 -0.59 0.98
C PRO A 224 8.45 -0.86 0.61
N ARG A 225 7.54 -0.79 1.58
CA ARG A 225 6.12 -1.13 1.40
C ARG A 225 5.22 -0.07 2.00
N SER A 226 4.03 0.02 1.42
CA SER A 226 2.90 0.70 2.02
C SER A 226 1.72 -0.26 2.07
N ALA A 227 0.90 -0.17 3.11
CA ALA A 227 -0.29 -1.00 3.25
C ALA A 227 -1.42 -0.21 3.92
N ILE A 228 -2.64 -0.68 3.67
CA ILE A 228 -3.84 -0.23 4.37
C ILE A 228 -4.66 -1.42 4.82
N GLY A 229 -5.26 -1.34 6.00
CA GLY A 229 -6.12 -2.37 6.54
C GLY A 229 -7.12 -1.79 7.53
N PHE A 230 -8.01 -2.64 8.04
CA PHE A 230 -8.95 -2.23 9.08
C PHE A 230 -9.19 -3.34 10.10
N THR A 231 -9.58 -2.92 11.30
CA THR A 231 -9.83 -3.78 12.46
C THR A 231 -11.31 -4.00 12.69
N LYS A 232 -11.69 -4.99 13.52
CA LYS A 232 -13.07 -5.18 13.98
C LYS A 232 -13.64 -3.98 14.75
N ASN A 233 -12.76 -3.14 15.31
CA ASN A 233 -13.12 -2.01 16.15
C ASN A 233 -13.31 -0.70 15.36
N ASN A 234 -13.58 -0.80 14.05
CA ASN A 234 -13.79 0.34 13.15
C ASN A 234 -12.58 1.31 13.15
N LYS A 235 -11.37 0.74 13.21
CA LYS A 235 -10.12 1.48 13.01
C LYS A 235 -9.50 1.13 11.68
N VAL A 236 -8.99 2.12 10.96
CA VAL A 236 -8.14 1.94 9.78
C VAL A 236 -6.67 2.04 10.19
N VAL A 237 -5.84 1.18 9.62
CA VAL A 237 -4.39 1.17 9.81
C VAL A 237 -3.74 1.50 8.48
N MET A 238 -2.90 2.53 8.48
CA MET A 238 -2.07 2.95 7.34
C MET A 238 -0.61 2.72 7.70
N MET A 239 0.10 1.89 6.96
CA MET A 239 1.47 1.49 7.30
C MET A 239 2.44 1.84 6.17
N VAL A 240 3.64 2.29 6.57
CA VAL A 240 4.81 2.37 5.69
C VAL A 240 5.99 1.68 6.34
N VAL A 241 6.60 0.73 5.63
CA VAL A 241 7.86 0.11 5.98
C VAL A 241 8.93 0.67 5.07
N ASP A 242 9.94 1.33 5.65
CA ASP A 242 11.08 1.79 4.87
C ASP A 242 11.90 0.60 4.34
N GLY A 243 12.68 0.82 3.28
CA GLY A 243 13.56 -0.21 2.73
C GLY A 243 14.72 0.36 1.95
N ARG A 244 15.61 -0.52 1.47
CA ARG A 244 16.81 -0.16 0.67
C ARG A 244 17.77 0.79 1.41
N GLN A 245 17.84 0.68 2.74
CA GLN A 245 18.75 1.45 3.56
C GLN A 245 19.31 0.59 4.71
N GLN A 246 20.47 0.97 5.27
CA GLN A 246 21.12 0.16 6.32
C GLN A 246 20.22 -0.05 7.55
N ILE A 247 19.45 0.97 7.93
CA ILE A 247 18.53 0.92 9.08
C ILE A 247 17.18 0.24 8.77
N SER A 248 16.92 -0.10 7.50
CA SER A 248 15.71 -0.81 7.10
C SER A 248 15.90 -1.49 5.75
N ARG A 249 15.93 -2.82 5.74
CA ARG A 249 16.08 -3.60 4.50
C ARG A 249 14.81 -3.58 3.64
N GLY A 250 13.66 -3.31 4.25
CA GLY A 250 12.33 -3.52 3.66
C GLY A 250 11.79 -4.90 4.03
N VAL A 251 10.61 -5.25 3.53
CA VAL A 251 9.93 -6.49 3.89
C VAL A 251 9.40 -7.24 2.67
N TYR A 252 9.29 -8.56 2.83
CA TYR A 252 8.42 -9.40 2.01
C TYR A 252 6.94 -9.06 2.28
N LEU A 253 6.03 -9.52 1.42
CA LEU A 253 4.59 -9.26 1.58
C LEU A 253 4.02 -10.01 2.81
N GLU A 254 4.53 -11.21 3.09
CA GLU A 254 4.15 -11.99 4.27
C GLU A 254 4.63 -11.33 5.57
N GLU A 255 5.85 -10.77 5.55
CA GLU A 255 6.38 -9.97 6.64
C GLU A 255 5.53 -8.71 6.88
N LEU A 256 5.10 -8.04 5.79
CA LEU A 256 4.16 -6.91 5.88
C LEU A 256 2.80 -7.34 6.46
N ALA A 257 2.29 -8.52 6.09
CA ALA A 257 1.05 -9.07 6.65
C ALA A 257 1.19 -9.32 8.16
N ILE A 258 2.31 -9.88 8.62
CA ILE A 258 2.61 -10.04 10.06
C ILE A 258 2.59 -8.68 10.76
N LEU A 259 3.18 -7.63 10.17
CA LEU A 259 3.15 -6.29 10.77
C LEU A 259 1.72 -5.71 10.83
N MET A 260 0.91 -5.89 9.80
CA MET A 260 -0.49 -5.44 9.80
C MET A 260 -1.34 -6.19 10.85
N GLU A 261 -1.06 -7.49 11.06
CA GLU A 261 -1.69 -8.33 12.08
C GLU A 261 -1.38 -7.83 13.51
N GLN A 262 -0.18 -7.29 13.76
CA GLN A 262 0.18 -6.67 15.05
C GLN A 262 -0.71 -5.47 15.43
N PHE A 263 -1.35 -4.85 14.43
CA PHE A 263 -2.34 -3.78 14.63
C PHE A 263 -3.78 -4.29 14.51
N GLU A 264 -4.01 -5.59 14.70
CA GLU A 264 -5.32 -6.24 14.74
C GLU A 264 -6.14 -6.10 13.44
N CYS A 265 -5.46 -5.91 12.30
CA CYS A 265 -6.13 -5.86 11.01
C CYS A 265 -6.79 -7.20 10.70
N ILE A 266 -8.09 -7.17 10.36
CA ILE A 266 -8.82 -8.35 9.87
C ILE A 266 -8.83 -8.45 8.36
N GLU A 267 -8.61 -7.32 7.69
CA GLU A 267 -8.44 -7.20 6.26
C GLU A 267 -7.27 -6.25 6.02
N ALA A 268 -6.40 -6.57 5.08
CA ALA A 268 -5.27 -5.73 4.73
C ALA A 268 -4.88 -5.89 3.25
N LEU A 269 -4.46 -4.78 2.65
CA LEU A 269 -4.11 -4.65 1.24
C LEU A 269 -2.74 -3.99 1.11
N ASN A 270 -1.85 -4.59 0.31
CA ASN A 270 -0.60 -3.94 -0.10
C ASN A 270 -0.89 -2.80 -1.09
N LEU A 271 -0.21 -1.67 -0.93
CA LEU A 271 -0.28 -0.51 -1.82
C LEU A 271 0.97 -0.40 -2.70
N ASP A 272 1.07 0.65 -3.53
CA ASP A 272 2.31 0.89 -4.28
C ASP A 272 3.49 1.07 -3.31
N GLY A 273 4.63 0.49 -3.67
CA GLY A 273 5.78 0.34 -2.79
C GLY A 273 7.03 1.07 -3.28
N GLY A 274 8.18 0.64 -2.77
CA GLY A 274 9.47 1.07 -3.28
C GLY A 274 9.70 2.57 -3.11
N GLY A 275 9.90 3.27 -4.23
CA GLY A 275 10.13 4.72 -4.20
C GLY A 275 8.86 5.54 -3.94
N SER A 276 7.69 4.92 -4.07
CA SER A 276 6.40 5.57 -3.85
C SER A 276 5.97 5.53 -2.38
N SER A 277 6.57 4.66 -1.56
CA SER A 277 6.25 4.52 -0.14
C SER A 277 6.58 5.78 0.65
N ALA A 278 5.55 6.52 0.99
CA ALA A 278 5.66 7.77 1.70
C ALA A 278 4.40 8.06 2.51
N ILE A 279 4.60 8.56 3.72
CA ILE A 279 3.55 9.01 4.62
C ILE A 279 3.90 10.40 5.16
N VAL A 280 2.94 11.32 5.05
CA VAL A 280 3.07 12.71 5.50
C VAL A 280 1.99 12.96 6.54
N ALA A 281 2.35 13.50 7.69
CA ALA A 281 1.40 13.85 8.75
C ALA A 281 1.63 15.30 9.20
N ASP A 282 0.57 16.12 9.22
CA ASP A 282 0.58 17.55 9.54
C ASP A 282 1.82 18.30 8.97
N GLY A 283 2.05 18.12 7.67
CA GLY A 283 3.10 18.81 6.93
C GLY A 283 4.50 18.21 7.06
N ARG A 284 4.66 17.09 7.78
CA ARG A 284 5.94 16.41 8.00
C ARG A 284 5.97 15.07 7.27
N LEU A 285 6.97 14.87 6.41
CA LEU A 285 7.33 13.55 5.92
C LEU A 285 7.90 12.72 7.10
N ILE A 286 7.21 11.67 7.51
CA ILE A 286 7.58 10.93 8.73
C ILE A 286 8.55 9.77 8.46
N ASN A 287 8.50 9.14 7.28
CA ASN A 287 9.40 8.07 6.87
C ASN A 287 10.56 8.58 6.01
N LYS A 288 11.48 7.70 5.58
CA LYS A 288 12.59 8.05 4.67
C LYS A 288 12.47 7.26 3.34
N PRO A 289 11.71 7.77 2.35
CA PRO A 289 11.37 7.04 1.13
C PRO A 289 12.59 6.50 0.39
N SER A 290 12.76 5.17 0.36
CA SER A 290 13.93 4.50 -0.24
C SER A 290 15.29 5.10 0.21
N GLY A 291 15.40 5.55 1.46
CA GLY A 291 16.62 6.17 2.00
C GLY A 291 16.89 7.60 1.54
N ARG A 292 15.94 8.26 0.88
CA ARG A 292 16.03 9.64 0.38
C ARG A 292 15.27 10.61 1.29
N SER A 293 15.59 11.90 1.18
CA SER A 293 14.85 12.99 1.84
C SER A 293 13.71 13.55 0.96
N SER A 294 13.56 13.08 -0.28
CA SER A 294 12.52 13.52 -1.20
C SER A 294 11.48 12.44 -1.46
N GLN A 295 10.25 12.89 -1.70
CA GLN A 295 9.11 12.05 -2.04
C GLN A 295 9.01 11.92 -3.55
N ARG A 296 8.60 10.74 -4.05
CA ARG A 296 8.22 10.59 -5.45
C ARG A 296 6.81 11.13 -5.67
N GLU A 297 6.57 11.71 -6.84
CA GLU A 297 5.21 12.03 -7.28
C GLU A 297 4.44 10.75 -7.60
N ILE A 298 3.15 10.73 -7.24
CA ILE A 298 2.27 9.56 -7.33
C ILE A 298 0.93 9.95 -7.94
N ARG A 299 0.26 8.97 -8.56
CA ARG A 299 -1.01 9.18 -9.27
C ARG A 299 -2.22 9.28 -8.35
N SER A 300 -2.20 8.58 -7.23
CA SER A 300 -3.28 8.53 -6.24
C SER A 300 -2.72 8.46 -4.82
N ALA A 301 -3.51 8.92 -3.86
CA ALA A 301 -3.17 8.94 -2.44
C ALA A 301 -4.39 8.61 -1.59
N ILE A 302 -4.15 8.21 -0.34
CA ILE A 302 -5.20 8.01 0.66
C ILE A 302 -4.99 9.05 1.76
N GLY A 303 -6.00 9.90 1.96
CA GLY A 303 -5.93 11.01 2.91
C GLY A 303 -6.88 10.81 4.10
N VAL A 304 -6.41 11.21 5.28
CA VAL A 304 -7.20 11.32 6.50
C VAL A 304 -7.52 12.79 6.74
N PHE A 305 -8.80 13.09 6.93
CA PHE A 305 -9.35 14.43 7.09
C PHE A 305 -9.98 14.56 8.46
N TYR A 306 -9.77 15.72 9.11
CA TYR A 306 -10.38 16.03 10.38
C TYR A 306 -11.23 17.29 10.28
N HIS A 307 -12.53 17.14 10.48
CA HIS A 307 -13.51 18.21 10.39
C HIS A 307 -13.87 18.73 11.79
N ASN A 308 -14.10 20.04 11.90
CA ASN A 308 -14.52 20.65 13.16
C ASN A 308 -16.00 20.43 13.43
#